data_AF-A0A0C1HEB8-F1
#
_entry.id   AF-A0A0C1HEB8-F1
#
_cell.length_a   1.000
_cell.length_b   1.000
_cell.length_c   1.000
_cell.angle_alpha   90.00
_cell.angle_beta   90.00
_cell.angle_gamma   90.00
#
_symmetry.space_group_name_H-M   'P 1'
#
loop_
_entity.id
_entity.type
_entity.pdbx_description
1 polymer ?
#
loop_
_entity_poly.entity_id
_entity_poly.type
_entity_poly.pdbx_seq_one_letter_code
_entity_poly.pdbx_strand_id
1 'polypeptide(L)'
;MHNQNTLVRNYSMLKDATYKEKSTMLISWMPQIIEEVKKDLKHEHLKNDFKFVKKYFLGKNLNKLTNEEIVNAYTLALEQEENGEKIAEFIINRWLLKNAELYDYFEGALLQISNDFTQLTEIDADKSQQIVEGAVSQYGAVRTYLFSVMNSVVFPKEIYEKLNKRAEEEQKALAAVEDAQDEHLSQQSLKDYYEEQIARLADKYEKKLIGMQKKYIQDTESLKKQMALLQKRLNG
;
A
#
# COMPACT_ATOMS: atom_id res chain seq x y z
N MET A 1 8.03 -34.19 -9.61
CA MET A 1 8.31 -33.81 -11.01
C MET A 1 7.75 -32.42 -11.26
N HIS A 2 8.64 -31.49 -11.59
CA HIS A 2 8.46 -30.28 -12.40
C HIS A 2 7.25 -29.35 -12.13
N ASN A 3 7.56 -28.19 -11.56
CA ASN A 3 7.12 -26.90 -12.13
C ASN A 3 8.08 -25.79 -11.71
N GLN A 4 9.27 -25.79 -12.31
CA GLN A 4 10.08 -24.58 -12.43
C GLN A 4 9.76 -23.96 -13.79
N ASN A 5 8.63 -23.28 -13.88
CA ASN A 5 8.41 -22.27 -14.92
C ASN A 5 9.07 -20.98 -14.44
N THR A 6 10.41 -21.01 -14.37
CA THR A 6 11.19 -19.79 -14.28
C THR A 6 11.08 -19.16 -15.67
N LEU A 7 10.11 -18.26 -15.84
CA LEU A 7 10.09 -17.33 -16.97
C LEU A 7 11.46 -16.68 -17.01
N VAL A 8 12.29 -17.12 -17.96
CA VAL A 8 13.57 -16.48 -18.26
C VAL A 8 13.20 -15.07 -18.67
N ARG A 9 13.42 -14.09 -17.79
CA ARG A 9 13.14 -12.68 -18.04
C ARG A 9 14.07 -12.23 -19.16
N ASN A 10 13.58 -12.30 -20.40
CA ASN A 10 14.30 -11.89 -21.59
C ASN A 10 14.26 -10.35 -21.67
N TYR A 11 15.17 -9.70 -20.96
CA TYR A 11 15.34 -8.23 -21.02
C TYR A 11 15.94 -7.75 -22.36
N SER A 12 16.40 -8.66 -23.24
CA SER A 12 17.27 -8.30 -24.37
C SER A 12 16.55 -7.63 -25.55
N MET A 13 15.24 -7.45 -25.54
CA MET A 13 14.54 -6.62 -26.54
C MET A 13 13.30 -5.94 -25.93
N LEU A 14 13.49 -5.16 -24.86
CA LEU A 14 12.40 -4.33 -24.31
C LEU A 14 11.89 -3.28 -25.31
N LYS A 15 12.74 -2.83 -26.24
CA LYS A 15 12.40 -1.80 -27.23
C LYS A 15 11.18 -2.16 -28.08
N ASP A 16 11.09 -3.42 -28.49
CA ASP A 16 10.02 -3.92 -29.37
C ASP A 16 8.95 -4.72 -28.62
N ALA A 17 9.03 -4.75 -27.28
CA ALA A 17 8.07 -5.48 -26.46
C ALA A 17 6.69 -4.81 -26.48
N THR A 18 5.66 -5.63 -26.71
CA THR A 18 4.25 -5.25 -26.58
C THR A 18 3.90 -4.89 -25.13
N TYR A 19 2.80 -4.16 -24.92
CA TYR A 19 2.36 -3.81 -23.58
C TYR A 19 2.04 -5.07 -22.76
N LYS A 20 1.44 -6.10 -23.36
CA LYS A 20 1.15 -7.37 -22.69
C LYS A 20 2.41 -8.12 -22.25
N GLU A 21 3.46 -8.11 -23.07
CA GLU A 21 4.76 -8.70 -22.70
C GLU A 21 5.39 -7.95 -21.53
N LYS A 22 5.38 -6.60 -21.55
CA LYS A 22 5.83 -5.78 -20.41
C LYS A 22 5.03 -6.09 -19.14
N SER A 23 3.71 -6.19 -19.24
CA SER A 23 2.87 -6.57 -18.10
C SER A 23 3.18 -7.97 -17.57
N THR A 24 3.56 -8.90 -18.44
CA THR A 24 4.00 -10.25 -18.02
C THR A 24 5.34 -10.20 -17.28
N MET A 25 6.29 -9.37 -17.72
CA MET A 25 7.54 -9.13 -16.99
C MET A 25 7.28 -8.49 -15.61
N LEU A 26 6.25 -7.64 -15.54
CA LEU A 26 5.86 -6.91 -14.35
C LEU A 26 4.79 -7.63 -13.51
N ILE A 27 4.51 -8.91 -13.76
CA ILE A 27 3.39 -9.62 -13.11
C ILE A 27 3.50 -9.62 -11.58
N SER A 28 4.72 -9.76 -11.04
CA SER A 28 4.99 -9.72 -9.60
C SER A 28 4.78 -8.32 -8.99
N TRP A 29 4.79 -7.29 -9.83
CA TRP A 29 4.63 -5.90 -9.45
C TRP A 29 3.20 -5.38 -9.65
N MET A 30 2.32 -6.20 -10.25
CA MET A 30 0.92 -5.83 -10.51
C MET A 30 0.16 -5.32 -9.29
N PRO A 31 0.31 -5.85 -8.07
CA PRO A 31 -0.37 -5.29 -6.91
C PRO A 31 -0.12 -3.79 -6.72
N GLN A 32 1.12 -3.34 -6.90
CA GLN A 32 1.51 -1.94 -6.72
C GLN A 32 1.07 -1.08 -7.90
N ILE A 33 1.29 -1.57 -9.13
CA ILE A 33 0.87 -0.88 -10.34
C ILE A 33 -0.63 -0.61 -10.28
N ILE A 34 -1.43 -1.63 -9.94
CA ILE A 34 -2.88 -1.54 -9.82
C ILE A 34 -3.29 -0.62 -8.68
N GLU A 35 -2.64 -0.68 -7.53
CA GLU A 35 -2.95 0.20 -6.39
C GLU A 35 -2.82 1.68 -6.79
N GLU A 36 -1.80 2.04 -7.58
CA GLU A 36 -1.63 3.40 -8.11
C GLU A 36 -2.72 3.79 -9.11
N VAL A 37 -3.09 2.91 -10.05
CA VAL A 37 -4.06 3.24 -11.12
C VAL A 37 -5.51 2.83 -10.80
N LYS A 38 -5.80 2.31 -9.61
CA LYS A 38 -7.11 1.73 -9.26
C LYS A 38 -8.28 2.69 -9.46
N LYS A 39 -8.07 3.98 -9.19
CA LYS A 39 -9.11 4.99 -9.36
C LYS A 39 -9.47 5.13 -10.84
N ASP A 40 -8.47 5.17 -11.72
CA ASP A 40 -8.66 5.30 -13.16
C ASP A 40 -9.31 4.03 -13.73
N LEU A 41 -8.88 2.85 -13.26
CA LEU A 41 -9.52 1.58 -13.60
C LEU A 41 -11.02 1.58 -13.23
N LYS A 42 -11.38 2.03 -12.03
CA LYS A 42 -12.78 2.08 -11.59
C LYS A 42 -13.62 3.09 -12.37
N HIS A 43 -13.08 4.28 -12.64
CA HIS A 43 -13.86 5.38 -13.22
C HIS A 43 -13.90 5.39 -14.74
N GLU A 44 -12.90 4.82 -15.40
CA GLU A 44 -12.78 4.84 -16.86
C GLU A 44 -12.96 3.45 -17.47
N HIS A 45 -12.20 2.44 -17.02
CA HIS A 45 -12.28 1.12 -17.64
C HIS A 45 -13.54 0.36 -17.20
N LEU A 46 -13.68 0.08 -15.90
CA LEU A 46 -14.80 -0.72 -15.36
C LEU A 46 -16.17 -0.05 -15.53
N LYS A 47 -16.21 1.28 -15.52
CA LYS A 47 -17.46 2.01 -15.74
C LYS A 47 -17.98 1.88 -17.17
N ASN A 48 -17.07 1.72 -18.15
CA ASN A 48 -17.39 1.68 -19.56
C ASN A 48 -17.45 0.24 -20.13
N ASP A 49 -16.74 -0.71 -19.52
CA ASP A 49 -16.73 -2.12 -19.92
C ASP A 49 -17.56 -3.02 -18.99
N PHE A 50 -18.88 -3.01 -19.20
CA PHE A 50 -19.80 -3.88 -18.46
C PHE A 50 -19.59 -5.36 -18.72
N LYS A 51 -19.00 -5.76 -19.86
CA LYS A 51 -18.72 -7.17 -20.16
C LYS A 51 -17.59 -7.67 -19.27
N PHE A 52 -16.54 -6.87 -19.14
CA PHE A 52 -15.43 -7.13 -18.21
C PHE A 52 -15.94 -7.27 -16.77
N VAL A 53 -16.78 -6.31 -16.32
CA VAL A 53 -17.34 -6.34 -14.97
C VAL A 53 -18.20 -7.58 -14.71
N LYS A 54 -19.00 -8.02 -15.68
CA LYS A 54 -19.78 -9.26 -15.54
C LYS A 54 -18.89 -10.49 -15.49
N LYS A 55 -17.84 -10.54 -16.31
CA LYS A 55 -16.95 -11.70 -16.41
C LYS A 55 -16.09 -11.89 -15.15
N TYR A 56 -15.45 -10.82 -14.67
CA TYR A 56 -14.46 -10.92 -13.58
C TYR A 56 -15.01 -10.56 -12.20
N PHE A 57 -16.07 -9.75 -12.13
CA PHE A 57 -16.63 -9.28 -10.85
C PHE A 57 -18.11 -9.65 -10.65
N LEU A 58 -18.69 -10.47 -11.52
CA LEU A 58 -20.09 -10.93 -11.44
C LEU A 58 -21.11 -9.78 -11.28
N GLY A 59 -20.80 -8.59 -11.81
CA GLY A 59 -21.68 -7.42 -11.67
C GLY A 59 -21.67 -6.76 -10.27
N LYS A 60 -20.69 -7.08 -9.41
CA LYS A 60 -20.51 -6.47 -8.09
C LYS A 60 -20.35 -4.94 -8.22
N ASN A 61 -20.82 -4.22 -7.20
CA ASN A 61 -20.68 -2.77 -7.14
C ASN A 61 -19.19 -2.37 -7.10
N LEU A 62 -18.76 -1.49 -8.00
CA LEU A 62 -17.36 -1.04 -8.16
C LEU A 62 -16.75 -0.45 -6.88
N ASN A 63 -17.58 0.21 -6.05
CA ASN A 63 -17.15 0.80 -4.78
C ASN A 63 -16.89 -0.26 -3.70
N LYS A 64 -17.41 -1.48 -3.87
CA LYS A 64 -17.23 -2.60 -2.93
C LYS A 64 -16.16 -3.61 -3.39
N LEU A 65 -15.45 -3.32 -4.49
CA LEU A 65 -14.34 -4.15 -4.95
C LEU A 65 -13.12 -3.92 -4.06
N THR A 66 -12.58 -5.01 -3.50
CA THR A 66 -11.32 -5.00 -2.74
C THR A 66 -10.13 -4.86 -3.69
N ASN A 67 -8.97 -4.48 -3.16
CA ASN A 67 -7.77 -4.35 -4.00
C ASN A 67 -7.35 -5.70 -4.59
N GLU A 68 -7.35 -6.76 -3.78
CA GLU A 68 -7.04 -8.12 -4.22
C GLU A 68 -7.95 -8.60 -5.35
N GLU A 69 -9.26 -8.33 -5.27
CA GLU A 69 -10.20 -8.67 -6.35
C GLU A 69 -9.80 -7.99 -7.66
N ILE A 70 -9.44 -6.70 -7.60
CA ILE A 70 -9.05 -5.91 -8.78
C ILE A 70 -7.74 -6.46 -9.36
N VAL A 71 -6.71 -6.65 -8.51
CA VAL A 71 -5.41 -7.19 -8.93
C VAL A 71 -5.59 -8.54 -9.61
N ASN A 72 -6.31 -9.47 -8.98
CA ASN A 72 -6.53 -10.80 -9.54
C ASN A 72 -7.27 -10.76 -10.89
N ALA A 73 -8.32 -9.94 -11.00
CA ALA A 73 -9.07 -9.79 -12.24
C ALA A 73 -8.21 -9.28 -13.39
N TYR A 74 -7.41 -8.23 -13.16
CA TYR A 74 -6.56 -7.65 -14.21
C TYR A 74 -5.37 -8.55 -14.56
N THR A 75 -4.74 -9.22 -13.58
CA THR A 75 -3.71 -10.24 -13.84
C THR A 75 -4.25 -11.35 -14.75
N LEU A 76 -5.43 -11.90 -14.43
CA LEU A 76 -6.06 -12.93 -15.25
C LEU A 76 -6.48 -12.42 -16.64
N ALA A 77 -6.97 -11.19 -16.72
CA ALA A 77 -7.38 -10.59 -17.99
C ALA A 77 -6.20 -10.37 -18.94
N LEU A 78 -5.06 -9.91 -18.42
CA LEU A 78 -3.84 -9.72 -19.19
C LEU A 78 -3.36 -11.03 -19.81
N GLU A 79 -3.46 -12.14 -19.09
CA GLU A 79 -3.09 -13.46 -19.60
C GLU A 79 -4.10 -13.99 -20.63
N GLN A 80 -5.38 -13.97 -20.30
CA GLN A 80 -6.41 -14.80 -20.94
C GLN A 80 -7.27 -14.08 -21.98
N GLU A 81 -7.36 -12.75 -21.98
CA GLU A 81 -8.23 -12.05 -22.92
C GLU A 81 -7.54 -11.76 -24.25
N GLU A 82 -8.31 -11.84 -25.34
CA GLU A 82 -7.90 -11.37 -26.67
C GLU A 82 -7.61 -9.86 -26.69
N ASN A 83 -8.28 -9.09 -25.81
CA ASN A 83 -8.04 -7.65 -25.65
C ASN A 83 -6.91 -7.33 -24.64
N GLY A 84 -6.17 -8.33 -24.15
CA GLY A 84 -5.18 -8.17 -23.09
C GLY A 84 -4.14 -7.07 -23.39
N GLU A 85 -3.80 -6.87 -24.66
CA GLU A 85 -2.91 -5.77 -25.09
C GLU A 85 -3.49 -4.38 -24.79
N LYS A 86 -4.78 -4.16 -25.05
CA LYS A 86 -5.44 -2.87 -24.77
C LYS A 86 -5.56 -2.61 -23.28
N ILE A 87 -5.78 -3.67 -22.49
CA ILE A 87 -5.82 -3.59 -21.03
C ILE A 87 -4.43 -3.22 -20.50
N ALA A 88 -3.39 -3.89 -21.01
CA ALA A 88 -2.00 -3.61 -20.66
C ALA A 88 -1.60 -2.17 -20.99
N GLU A 89 -1.91 -1.73 -22.21
CA GLU A 89 -1.69 -0.36 -22.68
C GLU A 89 -2.38 0.66 -21.77
N PHE A 90 -3.66 0.44 -21.43
CA PHE A 90 -4.38 1.33 -20.54
C PHE A 90 -3.72 1.46 -19.16
N ILE A 91 -3.36 0.32 -18.55
CA ILE A 91 -2.73 0.28 -17.23
C ILE A 91 -1.38 1.00 -17.26
N ILE A 92 -0.53 0.65 -18.23
CA ILE A 92 0.82 1.20 -18.37
C ILE A 92 0.77 2.71 -18.63
N ASN A 93 -0.08 3.17 -19.55
CA ASN A 93 -0.20 4.59 -19.85
C ASN A 93 -0.71 5.39 -18.66
N ARG A 94 -1.69 4.87 -17.91
CA ARG A 94 -2.18 5.55 -16.69
C ARG A 94 -1.11 5.58 -15.60
N TRP A 95 -0.31 4.53 -15.47
CA TRP A 95 0.80 4.52 -14.51
C TRP A 95 1.87 5.53 -14.92
N LEU A 96 2.31 5.54 -16.19
CA LEU A 96 3.30 6.48 -16.71
C LEU A 96 2.86 7.94 -16.54
N LEU A 97 1.58 8.26 -16.80
CA LEU A 97 1.04 9.61 -16.62
C LEU A 97 1.10 10.10 -15.17
N LYS A 98 0.94 9.20 -14.19
CA LYS A 98 1.08 9.54 -12.75
C LYS A 98 2.53 9.69 -12.31
N ASN A 99 3.45 9.23 -13.14
CA ASN A 99 4.88 9.18 -12.90
C ASN A 99 5.62 10.02 -13.96
N ALA A 100 4.99 11.11 -14.43
CA ALA A 100 5.51 11.93 -15.53
C ALA A 100 6.86 12.58 -15.19
N GLU A 101 7.14 12.84 -13.92
CA GLU A 101 8.43 13.36 -13.46
C GLU A 101 9.61 12.41 -13.74
N LEU A 102 9.36 11.10 -13.78
CA LEU A 102 10.36 10.12 -14.22
C LEU A 102 10.61 10.27 -15.73
N TYR A 103 9.58 10.56 -16.51
CA TYR A 103 9.75 10.83 -17.93
C TYR A 103 10.67 12.02 -18.17
N ASP A 104 10.41 13.15 -17.49
CA ASP A 104 11.23 14.36 -17.62
C ASP A 104 12.70 14.10 -17.24
N TYR A 105 12.93 13.34 -16.16
CA TYR A 105 14.28 12.95 -15.74
C TYR A 105 15.00 12.09 -16.81
N PHE A 106 14.33 11.04 -17.29
CA PHE A 106 14.92 10.13 -18.27
C PHE A 106 15.11 10.80 -19.62
N GLU A 107 14.17 11.62 -20.08
CA GLU A 107 14.31 12.40 -21.31
C GLU A 107 15.54 13.32 -21.23
N GLY A 108 15.66 14.10 -20.15
CA GLY A 108 16.81 14.98 -19.94
C GLY A 108 18.14 14.22 -19.94
N ALA A 109 18.17 13.05 -19.32
CA ALA A 109 19.37 12.22 -19.27
C ALA A 109 19.71 11.57 -20.62
N LEU A 110 18.71 11.11 -21.38
CA LEU A 110 18.90 10.49 -22.69
C LEU A 110 19.30 11.51 -23.77
N LEU A 111 18.79 12.74 -23.69
CA LEU A 111 19.19 13.84 -24.58
C LEU A 111 20.67 14.21 -24.44
N GLN A 112 21.28 13.99 -23.26
CA GLN A 112 22.73 14.16 -23.07
C GLN A 112 23.56 13.10 -23.81
N ILE A 113 22.93 12.01 -24.25
CA ILE A 113 23.59 10.89 -24.93
C ILE A 113 23.35 10.97 -26.44
N SER A 114 22.10 11.18 -26.86
CA SER A 114 21.72 11.31 -28.26
C SER A 114 20.62 12.36 -28.45
N ASN A 115 20.76 13.20 -29.46
CA ASN A 115 19.73 14.16 -29.89
C ASN A 115 18.47 13.46 -30.42
N ASP A 116 18.60 12.20 -30.87
CA ASP A 116 17.48 11.33 -31.23
C ASP A 116 17.64 10.01 -30.46
N PHE A 117 17.08 9.97 -29.26
CA PHE A 117 17.14 8.78 -28.40
C PHE A 117 16.17 7.67 -28.84
N THR A 118 15.27 7.93 -29.79
CA THR A 118 14.37 6.90 -30.34
C THR A 118 15.13 5.84 -31.14
N GLN A 119 16.28 6.21 -31.70
CA GLN A 119 17.16 5.33 -32.46
C GLN A 119 18.11 4.50 -31.57
N LEU A 120 18.23 4.83 -30.28
CA LEU A 120 19.11 4.08 -29.39
C LEU A 120 18.62 2.64 -29.24
N THR A 121 19.54 1.69 -29.43
CA THR A 121 19.30 0.26 -29.25
C THR A 121 19.80 -0.23 -27.91
N GLU A 122 20.87 0.40 -27.39
CA GLU A 122 21.46 0.13 -26.08
C GLU A 122 22.22 1.37 -25.62
N ILE A 123 22.16 1.66 -24.32
CA ILE A 123 22.95 2.71 -23.67
C ILE A 123 24.19 2.07 -23.06
N ASP A 124 25.33 2.77 -23.14
CA ASP A 124 26.56 2.33 -22.50
C ASP A 124 26.39 2.04 -21.00
N ALA A 125 27.12 1.05 -20.47
CA ALA A 125 26.93 0.57 -19.11
C ALA A 125 27.22 1.64 -18.05
N ASP A 126 28.26 2.47 -18.24
CA ASP A 126 28.63 3.51 -17.28
C ASP A 126 27.57 4.62 -17.25
N LYS A 127 27.06 5.00 -18.42
CA LYS A 127 25.96 5.98 -18.53
C LYS A 127 24.66 5.44 -17.97
N SER A 128 24.34 4.18 -18.25
CA SER A 128 23.16 3.50 -17.70
C SER A 128 23.19 3.50 -16.18
N GLN A 129 24.34 3.17 -15.58
CA GLN A 129 24.51 3.17 -14.13
C GLN A 129 24.31 4.58 -13.54
N GLN A 130 24.87 5.63 -14.16
CA GLN A 130 24.68 7.02 -13.73
C GLN A 130 23.21 7.44 -13.75
N ILE A 131 22.48 7.12 -14.83
CA ILE A 131 21.06 7.43 -14.96
C ILE A 131 20.25 6.72 -13.88
N VAL A 132 20.49 5.43 -13.70
CA VAL A 132 19.80 4.61 -12.70
C VAL A 132 20.08 5.12 -11.28
N GLU A 133 21.33 5.40 -10.93
CA GLU A 133 21.66 5.90 -9.59
C GLU A 133 20.98 7.24 -9.27
N GLY A 134 20.97 8.17 -10.22
CA GLY A 134 20.28 9.45 -10.05
C GLY A 134 18.77 9.30 -9.94
N ALA A 135 18.15 8.40 -10.71
CA ALA A 135 16.72 8.12 -10.64
C ALA A 135 16.34 7.45 -9.31
N VAL A 136 17.09 6.43 -8.90
CA VAL A 136 16.85 5.71 -7.65
C VAL A 136 16.98 6.64 -6.44
N SER A 137 17.96 7.55 -6.45
CA SER A 137 18.14 8.51 -5.37
C SER A 137 16.98 9.50 -5.23
N GLN A 138 16.28 9.82 -6.31
CA GLN A 138 15.20 10.81 -6.32
C GLN A 138 13.81 10.19 -6.18
N TYR A 139 13.59 9.04 -6.81
CA TYR A 139 12.27 8.45 -7.00
C TYR A 139 12.13 7.05 -6.39
N GLY A 140 13.21 6.46 -5.86
CA GLY A 140 13.22 5.11 -5.33
C GLY A 140 13.47 4.04 -6.40
N ALA A 141 13.93 2.87 -5.96
CA ALA A 141 14.30 1.77 -6.85
C ALA A 141 13.10 1.13 -7.51
N VAL A 142 11.97 1.00 -6.80
CA VAL A 142 10.75 0.39 -7.33
C VAL A 142 10.22 1.18 -8.52
N ARG A 143 9.95 2.48 -8.34
CA ARG A 143 9.41 3.34 -9.41
C ARG A 143 10.36 3.43 -10.60
N THR A 144 11.67 3.53 -10.33
CA THR A 144 12.69 3.57 -11.38
C THR A 144 12.69 2.28 -12.21
N TYR A 145 12.59 1.12 -11.58
CA TYR A 145 12.50 -0.17 -12.28
C TYR A 145 11.24 -0.26 -13.13
N LEU A 146 10.07 0.02 -12.55
CA LEU A 146 8.79 -0.05 -13.25
C LEU A 146 8.77 0.87 -14.46
N PHE A 147 9.21 2.12 -14.29
CA PHE A 147 9.29 3.08 -15.39
C PHE A 147 10.22 2.58 -16.50
N SER A 148 11.40 2.08 -16.15
CA SER A 148 12.38 1.59 -17.13
C SER A 148 11.80 0.47 -18.00
N VAL A 149 11.10 -0.48 -17.39
CA VAL A 149 10.45 -1.59 -18.12
C VAL A 149 9.26 -1.09 -18.94
N MET A 150 8.37 -0.29 -18.35
CA MET A 150 7.15 0.20 -19.02
C MET A 150 7.47 1.07 -20.25
N ASN A 151 8.47 1.94 -20.12
CA ASN A 151 8.91 2.86 -21.17
C ASN A 151 10.03 2.28 -22.05
N SER A 152 10.36 0.99 -21.88
CA SER A 152 11.35 0.29 -22.72
C SER A 152 12.72 0.97 -22.80
N VAL A 153 13.24 1.48 -21.68
CA VAL A 153 14.55 2.13 -21.67
C VAL A 153 15.61 1.09 -22.06
N VAL A 154 16.50 1.43 -22.98
CA VAL A 154 17.43 0.46 -23.58
C VAL A 154 18.70 0.27 -22.74
N PHE A 155 18.54 -0.13 -21.48
CA PHE A 155 19.69 -0.46 -20.61
C PHE A 155 20.27 -1.86 -20.89
N PRO A 156 21.57 -2.05 -20.63
CA PRO A 156 22.17 -3.37 -20.62
C PRO A 156 21.48 -4.30 -19.61
N LYS A 157 21.48 -5.60 -19.91
CA LYS A 157 20.80 -6.62 -19.10
C LYS A 157 21.29 -6.62 -17.65
N GLU A 158 22.58 -6.46 -17.43
CA GLU A 158 23.20 -6.45 -16.09
C GLU A 158 22.67 -5.30 -15.24
N ILE A 159 22.39 -4.14 -15.86
CA ILE A 159 21.83 -2.97 -15.18
C ILE A 159 20.38 -3.24 -14.79
N TYR A 160 19.59 -3.83 -15.69
CA TYR A 160 18.21 -4.24 -15.39
C TYR A 160 18.13 -5.25 -14.24
N GLU A 161 18.99 -6.26 -14.24
CA GLU A 161 19.00 -7.27 -13.18
C GLU A 161 19.40 -6.68 -11.82
N LYS A 162 20.40 -5.78 -11.79
CA LYS A 162 20.78 -5.06 -10.58
C LYS A 162 19.65 -4.16 -10.07
N LEU A 163 19.01 -3.41 -10.96
CA LEU A 163 17.91 -2.52 -10.61
C LEU A 163 16.70 -3.31 -10.08
N ASN A 164 16.34 -4.43 -10.72
CA ASN A 164 15.28 -5.30 -10.25
C ASN A 164 15.56 -5.85 -8.85
N LYS A 165 16.78 -6.33 -8.58
CA LYS A 165 17.16 -6.82 -7.23
C LYS A 165 17.03 -5.72 -6.18
N ARG A 166 17.51 -4.51 -6.50
CA ARG A 166 17.41 -3.36 -5.59
C ARG A 166 15.95 -2.96 -5.34
N ALA A 167 15.10 -3.00 -6.36
CA ALA A 167 13.66 -2.77 -6.21
C ALA A 167 13.01 -3.84 -5.31
N GLU A 168 13.36 -5.12 -5.49
CA GLU A 168 12.84 -6.21 -4.65
C GLU A 168 13.27 -6.06 -3.17
N GLU A 169 14.50 -5.62 -2.92
CA GLU A 169 15.03 -5.34 -1.58
C GLU A 169 14.32 -4.14 -0.94
N GLU A 170 14.17 -3.03 -1.68
CA GLU A 170 13.43 -1.85 -1.24
C GLU A 170 11.98 -2.19 -0.90
N GLN A 171 11.32 -3.00 -1.73
CA GLN A 171 9.94 -3.41 -1.48
C GLN A 171 9.80 -4.24 -0.20
N LYS A 172 10.73 -5.18 0.04
CA LYS A 172 10.72 -5.97 1.28
C LYS A 172 10.94 -5.09 2.50
N ALA A 173 11.82 -4.09 2.39
CA ALA A 173 12.07 -3.15 3.46
C ALA A 173 10.83 -2.29 3.75
N LEU A 174 10.13 -1.80 2.71
CA LEU A 174 8.89 -1.03 2.86
C LEU A 174 7.78 -1.85 3.52
N ALA A 175 7.57 -3.10 3.08
CA ALA A 175 6.58 -3.99 3.69
C ALA A 175 6.86 -4.25 5.17
N ALA A 176 8.14 -4.48 5.54
CA ALA A 176 8.52 -4.66 6.94
C ALA A 176 8.29 -3.40 7.80
N VAL A 177 8.43 -2.21 7.21
CA VAL A 177 8.14 -0.94 7.89
C VAL A 177 6.63 -0.75 8.08
N GLU A 178 5.82 -1.06 7.08
CA GLU A 178 4.34 -1.02 7.20
C GLU A 178 3.85 -1.99 8.28
N ASP A 179 4.33 -3.24 8.28
CA ASP A 179 3.96 -4.24 9.29
C ASP A 179 4.28 -3.75 10.72
N ALA A 180 5.46 -3.15 10.91
CA ALA A 180 5.87 -2.61 12.20
C ALA A 180 5.03 -1.39 12.64
N GLN A 181 4.60 -0.55 11.69
CA GLN A 181 3.73 0.59 11.98
C GLN A 181 2.32 0.14 12.37
N ASP A 182 1.77 -0.85 11.65
CA ASP A 182 0.45 -1.42 11.96
C ASP A 182 0.44 -2.09 13.33
N GLU A 183 1.52 -2.81 13.69
CA GLU A 183 1.68 -3.36 15.02
C GLU A 183 1.70 -2.26 16.09
N HIS A 184 2.45 -1.18 15.87
CA HIS A 184 2.51 -0.05 16.80
C HIS A 184 1.15 0.65 16.98
N LEU A 185 0.41 0.90 15.89
CA LEU A 185 -0.92 1.50 15.94
C LEU A 185 -1.92 0.61 16.68
N SER A 186 -1.85 -0.70 16.46
CA SER A 186 -2.66 -1.70 17.17
C SER A 186 -2.37 -1.70 18.68
N GLN A 187 -1.08 -1.71 19.06
CA GLN A 187 -0.66 -1.65 20.45
C GLN A 187 -1.11 -0.36 21.14
N GLN A 188 -0.98 0.78 20.45
CA GLN A 188 -1.42 2.08 20.97
C GLN A 188 -2.94 2.12 21.19
N SER A 189 -3.70 1.63 20.22
CA SER A 189 -5.18 1.56 20.32
C SER A 189 -5.63 0.70 21.50
N LEU A 190 -4.94 -0.42 21.73
CA LEU A 190 -5.22 -1.30 22.86
C LEU A 190 -4.89 -0.64 24.21
N LYS A 191 -3.79 0.10 24.27
CA LYS A 191 -3.40 0.86 25.46
C LYS A 191 -4.43 1.92 25.80
N ASP A 192 -4.84 2.73 24.82
CA ASP A 192 -5.84 3.78 25.00
C ASP A 192 -7.18 3.21 25.51
N TYR A 193 -7.60 2.06 24.96
CA TYR A 193 -8.78 1.34 25.45
C TYR A 193 -8.68 0.96 26.93
N TYR A 194 -7.56 0.38 27.36
CA TYR A 194 -7.39 0.00 28.76
C TYR A 194 -7.25 1.19 29.70
N GLU A 195 -6.58 2.27 29.27
CA GLU A 195 -6.51 3.51 30.03
C GLU A 195 -7.91 4.10 30.27
N GLU A 196 -8.78 4.08 29.26
CA GLU A 196 -10.17 4.52 29.39
C GLU A 196 -10.95 3.64 30.37
N GLN A 197 -10.80 2.31 30.29
CA GLN A 197 -11.44 1.39 31.24
C GLN A 197 -10.97 1.61 32.68
N ILE A 198 -9.67 1.84 32.88
CA ILE A 198 -9.10 2.15 34.20
C ILE A 198 -9.66 3.47 34.73
N ALA A 199 -9.72 4.52 33.89
CA ALA A 199 -10.26 5.82 34.29
C ALA A 199 -11.75 5.72 34.71
N ARG A 200 -12.56 5.01 33.93
CA ARG A 200 -13.98 4.76 34.28
C ARG A 200 -14.13 3.98 35.58
N LEU A 201 -13.26 2.98 35.79
CA LEU A 201 -13.30 2.16 36.99
C LEU A 201 -12.86 2.96 38.22
N ALA A 202 -11.83 3.79 38.09
CA ALA A 202 -11.36 4.70 39.13
C ALA A 202 -12.46 5.68 39.55
N ASP A 203 -13.10 6.38 38.60
CA ASP A 203 -14.20 7.31 38.88
C ASP A 203 -15.38 6.61 39.59
N LYS A 204 -15.72 5.38 39.17
CA LYS A 204 -16.76 4.57 39.82
C LYS A 204 -16.42 4.24 41.28
N TYR A 205 -15.18 3.84 41.55
CA TYR A 205 -14.75 3.51 42.91
C TYR A 205 -14.60 4.75 43.79
N GLU A 206 -14.12 5.86 43.25
CA GLU A 206 -14.02 7.14 43.95
C GLU A 206 -15.40 7.63 44.39
N LYS A 207 -16.39 7.61 43.48
CA LYS A 207 -17.79 7.93 43.82
C LYS A 207 -18.36 7.00 44.89
N LYS A 208 -18.04 5.71 44.83
CA LYS A 208 -18.48 4.73 45.84
C LYS A 208 -17.85 5.00 47.20
N LEU A 209 -16.56 5.32 47.26
CA LEU A 209 -15.85 5.67 48.49
C LEU A 209 -16.44 6.93 49.14
N ILE A 210 -16.67 7.99 48.34
CA ILE A 210 -17.32 9.22 48.81
C ILE A 210 -18.72 8.92 49.35
N GLY A 211 -19.50 8.09 48.66
CA GLY A 211 -20.83 7.67 49.11
C GLY A 211 -20.78 6.90 50.44
N MET A 212 -19.86 5.95 50.59
CA MET A 212 -19.66 5.20 51.84
C MET A 212 -19.24 6.12 52.98
N GLN A 213 -18.33 7.06 52.74
CA GLN A 213 -17.88 8.02 53.74
C GLN A 213 -19.04 8.90 54.22
N LYS A 214 -19.86 9.43 53.31
CA LYS A 214 -21.06 10.22 53.66
C LYS A 214 -22.05 9.40 54.51
N LYS A 215 -22.30 8.15 54.13
CA LYS A 215 -23.18 7.26 54.90
C LYS A 215 -22.63 7.01 56.31
N TYR A 216 -21.34 6.71 56.42
CA TYR A 216 -20.70 6.47 57.71
C TYR A 216 -20.82 7.69 58.66
N ILE A 217 -20.65 8.91 58.12
CA ILE A 217 -20.83 10.15 58.90
C ILE A 217 -22.27 10.28 59.39
N GLN A 218 -23.26 10.08 58.50
CA GLN A 218 -24.68 10.15 58.85
C GLN A 218 -25.07 9.13 59.93
N ASP A 219 -24.63 7.88 59.77
CA ASP A 219 -24.89 6.80 60.73
C ASP A 219 -24.28 7.14 62.09
N THR A 220 -23.05 7.67 62.10
CA THR A 220 -22.36 8.10 63.33
C THR A 220 -23.10 9.24 64.04
N GLU A 221 -23.59 10.24 63.31
CA GLU A 221 -24.37 11.34 63.89
C GLU A 221 -25.73 10.87 64.44
N SER A 222 -26.41 9.97 63.72
CA SER A 222 -27.66 9.37 64.17
C SER A 222 -27.47 8.57 65.47
N LEU A 223 -26.42 7.74 65.53
CA LEU A 223 -26.06 7.00 66.74
C LEU A 223 -25.73 7.93 67.91
N LYS A 224 -24.98 9.01 67.69
CA LYS A 224 -24.71 10.03 68.73
C LYS A 224 -26.01 10.64 69.28
N LYS A 225 -26.98 10.97 68.42
CA LYS A 225 -28.29 11.49 68.85
C LYS A 225 -29.07 10.46 69.66
N GLN A 226 -29.09 9.20 69.22
CA GLN A 226 -29.75 8.11 69.96
C GLN A 226 -29.10 7.87 71.33
N MET A 227 -27.77 7.88 71.41
CA MET A 227 -27.05 7.76 72.69
C MET A 227 -27.40 8.91 73.64
N ALA A 228 -27.44 10.16 73.15
CA ALA A 228 -27.81 11.31 73.98
C ALA A 228 -29.25 11.21 74.50
N LEU A 229 -30.19 10.71 73.69
CA LEU A 229 -31.57 10.46 74.11
C LEU A 229 -31.67 9.36 75.17
N LEU A 230 -30.94 8.26 74.99
CA LEU A 230 -30.87 7.16 75.96
C LEU A 230 -30.24 7.62 77.28
N GLN A 231 -29.15 8.39 77.24
CA GLN A 231 -28.52 8.97 78.42
C GLN A 231 -29.48 9.90 79.18
N LYS A 232 -30.26 10.73 78.47
CA LYS A 232 -31.30 11.57 79.10
C LYS A 232 -32.39 10.74 79.79
N ARG A 233 -32.78 9.60 79.23
CA ARG A 233 -33.78 8.69 79.82
C ARG A 233 -33.25 7.86 80.99
N LEU A 234 -31.94 7.64 81.06
CA LEU A 234 -31.30 6.90 82.15
C LEU A 234 -30.98 7.80 83.35
N ASN A 235 -30.70 9.08 83.10
CA ASN A 235 -30.30 10.05 84.13
C ASN A 235 -31.44 10.95 84.62
N GLY A 236 -32.66 10.78 84.11
CA GLY A 236 -33.87 11.47 84.55
C GLY A 236 -34.98 10.46 84.82
#